data_AF-Q3ZSZ0-F1
#
_entry.id   AF-Q3ZSZ0-F1
#
_cell.length_a   1.000
_cell.length_b   1.000
_cell.length_c   1.000
_cell.angle_alpha   90.00
_cell.angle_beta   90.00
_cell.angle_gamma   90.00
#
_symmetry.space_group_name_H-M   'P 1'
#
loop_
_entity.id
_entity.type
_entity.pdbx_description
1 polymer ?
#
loop_
_entity_poly.entity_id
_entity_poly.type
_entity_poly.pdbx_seq_one_letter_code
_entity_poly.pdbx_strand_id
1 'polypeptide(L)'
;LLNYWMYGELYKKYIKKDPYKLVPAFGEIQEIWNSLIENEKLSDYFGKCKPDFDIPTQDDWRQRKQLYDYCVNYESLKKQSEFYKNNCRQIYAYIKSSAPLYKHFKTSCASNDEKKCPKFYDKCKDYDPDIVLRDLPCYKSIHKEETTAAEKVLSVESHPELPADGTFSSDDSYLQRENTPPVTKAGKVLLGVVATTMTSGALYKV
;
A
#
# COMPACT_ATOMS: atom_id res chain seq x y z
N LEU A 1 -3.69 -13.57 -3.52
CA LEU A 1 -2.24 -13.32 -3.79
C LEU A 1 -1.81 -13.85 -5.15
N LEU A 2 -1.89 -15.16 -5.41
CA LEU A 2 -1.40 -15.78 -6.65
C LEU A 2 -2.00 -15.15 -7.92
N ASN A 3 -3.31 -14.91 -7.95
CA ASN A 3 -4.00 -14.23 -9.05
C ASN A 3 -3.36 -12.87 -9.40
N TYR A 4 -3.21 -11.97 -8.42
CA TYR A 4 -2.59 -10.66 -8.62
C TYR A 4 -1.10 -10.72 -8.95
N TRP A 5 -0.36 -11.68 -8.36
CA TRP A 5 1.06 -11.86 -8.66
C TRP A 5 1.26 -12.27 -10.12
N MET A 6 0.52 -13.28 -10.57
CA MET A 6 0.58 -13.80 -11.94
C MET A 6 0.21 -12.73 -12.97
N TYR A 7 -0.92 -12.03 -12.76
CA TYR A 7 -1.30 -10.91 -13.63
C TYR A 7 -0.23 -9.81 -13.63
N GLY A 8 0.37 -9.51 -12.48
CA GLY A 8 1.45 -8.54 -12.38
C GLY A 8 2.71 -8.92 -13.18
N GLU A 9 3.10 -10.19 -13.20
CA GLU A 9 4.22 -10.68 -14.01
C GLU A 9 3.91 -10.59 -15.51
N LEU A 10 2.71 -11.00 -15.93
CA LEU A 10 2.27 -10.85 -17.32
C LEU A 10 2.21 -9.37 -17.72
N TYR A 11 1.70 -8.50 -16.84
CA TYR A 11 1.62 -7.07 -17.07
C TYR A 11 3.02 -6.50 -17.34
N LYS A 12 4.01 -6.82 -16.50
CA LYS A 12 5.41 -6.39 -16.69
C LYS A 12 5.97 -6.85 -18.04
N LYS A 13 5.64 -8.07 -18.47
CA LYS A 13 6.10 -8.67 -19.72
C LYS A 13 5.48 -8.03 -20.96
N TYR A 14 4.16 -7.81 -20.95
CA TYR A 14 3.39 -7.49 -22.16
C TYR A 14 3.07 -6.01 -22.33
N ILE A 15 2.85 -5.23 -21.26
CA ILE A 15 2.26 -3.89 -21.35
C ILE A 15 3.02 -2.90 -22.25
N LYS A 16 4.34 -3.05 -22.40
CA LYS A 16 5.16 -2.16 -23.24
C LYS A 16 5.39 -2.69 -24.65
N LYS A 17 5.27 -4.00 -24.86
CA LYS A 17 5.65 -4.68 -26.10
C LYS A 17 4.44 -5.05 -26.93
N ASP A 18 3.51 -5.76 -26.31
CA ASP A 18 2.31 -6.30 -26.94
C ASP A 18 1.14 -6.24 -25.94
N PRO A 19 0.56 -5.05 -25.66
CA PRO A 19 -0.51 -4.90 -24.67
C PRO A 19 -1.71 -5.81 -24.95
N TYR A 20 -2.04 -6.01 -26.23
CA TYR A 20 -3.13 -6.88 -26.68
C TYR A 20 -2.93 -8.36 -26.31
N LYS A 21 -1.70 -8.80 -25.99
CA LYS A 21 -1.42 -10.17 -25.53
C LYS A 21 -1.61 -10.36 -24.03
N LEU A 22 -1.72 -9.29 -23.23
CA LEU A 22 -1.81 -9.40 -21.78
C LEU A 22 -3.03 -10.18 -21.32
N VAL A 23 -4.23 -9.77 -21.78
CA VAL A 23 -5.49 -10.38 -21.37
C VAL A 23 -5.62 -11.81 -21.91
N PRO A 24 -5.34 -12.10 -23.19
CA PRO A 24 -5.35 -13.48 -23.70
C PRO A 24 -4.38 -14.40 -22.96
N ALA A 25 -3.14 -13.98 -22.71
CA ALA A 25 -2.16 -14.80 -22.01
C ALA A 25 -2.58 -15.09 -20.56
N PHE A 26 -3.25 -14.15 -19.89
CA PHE A 26 -3.81 -14.40 -18.56
C PHE A 26 -4.97 -15.39 -18.63
N GLY A 27 -5.88 -15.22 -19.60
CA GLY A 27 -7.01 -16.12 -19.84
C GLY A 27 -6.57 -17.58 -20.07
N GLU A 28 -5.58 -17.81 -20.93
CA GLU A 28 -5.03 -19.16 -21.18
C GLU A 28 -4.52 -19.84 -19.90
N ILE A 29 -3.81 -19.10 -19.04
CA ILE A 29 -3.32 -19.67 -17.77
C ILE A 29 -4.50 -19.96 -16.83
N GLN A 30 -5.50 -19.08 -16.80
CA GLN A 30 -6.68 -19.27 -15.96
C GLN A 30 -7.54 -20.45 -16.40
N GLU A 31 -7.66 -20.71 -17.70
CA GLU A 31 -8.36 -21.89 -18.22
C GLU A 31 -7.69 -23.19 -17.77
N ILE A 32 -6.37 -23.27 -17.91
CA ILE A 32 -5.59 -24.43 -17.44
C ILE A 32 -5.78 -24.58 -15.93
N TRP A 33 -5.63 -23.50 -15.17
CA TRP A 33 -5.80 -23.52 -13.72
C TRP A 33 -7.22 -23.96 -13.32
N ASN A 34 -8.25 -23.43 -13.97
CA ASN A 34 -9.65 -23.79 -13.70
C ASN A 34 -9.90 -25.29 -13.92
N SER A 35 -9.33 -25.86 -14.99
CA SER A 35 -9.44 -27.30 -15.27
C SER A 35 -8.83 -28.18 -14.17
N LEU A 36 -7.78 -27.71 -13.49
CA LEU A 36 -7.15 -28.44 -12.39
C LEU A 36 -8.00 -28.41 -11.12
N ILE A 37 -8.63 -27.28 -10.82
CA ILE A 37 -9.39 -27.11 -9.56
C ILE A 37 -10.81 -27.66 -9.63
N GLU A 38 -11.36 -27.86 -10.83
CA GLU A 38 -12.67 -28.50 -11.05
C GLU A 38 -12.58 -30.03 -11.05
N ASN A 39 -11.37 -30.58 -11.20
CA ASN A 39 -11.16 -32.02 -11.26
C ASN A 39 -11.07 -32.64 -9.87
N GLU A 40 -12.16 -33.26 -9.41
CA GLU A 40 -12.22 -33.98 -8.13
C GLU A 40 -11.16 -35.07 -7.95
N LYS A 41 -10.64 -35.64 -9.06
CA LYS A 41 -9.57 -36.65 -9.03
C LYS A 41 -8.22 -36.07 -8.64
N LEU A 42 -8.07 -34.75 -8.73
CA LEU A 42 -6.85 -34.01 -8.40
C LEU A 42 -7.02 -33.36 -7.01
N SER A 43 -7.09 -34.16 -5.95
CA SER A 43 -7.35 -33.71 -4.56
C SER A 43 -6.41 -32.61 -4.07
N ASP A 44 -5.20 -32.54 -4.61
CA ASP A 44 -4.23 -31.51 -4.26
C ASP A 44 -4.67 -30.12 -4.74
N TYR A 45 -5.45 -30.05 -5.82
CA TYR A 45 -5.90 -28.81 -6.47
C TYR A 45 -7.40 -28.57 -6.29
N PHE A 46 -8.21 -29.62 -6.20
CA PHE A 46 -9.66 -29.54 -6.21
C PHE A 46 -10.22 -28.53 -5.19
N GLY A 47 -11.02 -27.59 -5.68
CA GLY A 47 -11.68 -26.55 -4.87
C GLY A 47 -10.73 -25.54 -4.20
N LYS A 48 -9.42 -25.56 -4.51
CA LYS A 48 -8.43 -24.67 -3.88
C LYS A 48 -8.05 -23.53 -4.82
N CYS A 49 -7.85 -22.34 -4.24
CA CYS A 49 -7.28 -21.18 -4.93
C CYS A 49 -7.98 -20.84 -6.25
N LYS A 50 -9.27 -20.50 -6.23
CA LYS A 50 -10.04 -20.16 -7.43
C LYS A 50 -9.39 -19.01 -8.24
N PRO A 51 -9.26 -19.13 -9.58
CA PRO A 51 -8.81 -18.03 -10.42
C PRO A 51 -9.77 -16.85 -10.38
N ASP A 52 -9.25 -15.63 -10.41
CA ASP A 52 -10.02 -14.39 -10.46
C ASP A 52 -9.93 -13.77 -11.87
N PHE A 53 -10.95 -14.05 -12.68
CA PHE A 53 -11.05 -13.60 -14.07
C PHE A 53 -11.31 -12.10 -14.21
N ASP A 54 -11.68 -11.40 -13.13
CA ASP A 54 -12.06 -9.99 -13.19
C ASP A 54 -10.85 -9.05 -13.03
N ILE A 55 -9.66 -9.57 -12.71
CA ILE A 55 -8.46 -8.72 -12.52
C ILE A 55 -8.17 -7.81 -13.73
N PRO A 56 -8.25 -8.28 -14.99
CA PRO A 56 -8.03 -7.43 -16.15
C PRO A 56 -8.98 -6.25 -16.28
N THR A 57 -10.17 -6.31 -15.66
CA THR A 57 -11.17 -5.23 -15.68
C THR A 57 -11.06 -4.26 -14.50
N GLN A 58 -10.09 -4.49 -13.59
CA GLN A 58 -9.86 -3.67 -12.40
C GLN A 58 -8.74 -2.67 -12.66
N ASP A 59 -9.07 -1.42 -13.00
CA ASP A 59 -8.06 -0.37 -13.24
C ASP A 59 -7.13 -0.16 -12.03
N ASP A 60 -7.66 -0.39 -10.83
CA ASP A 60 -6.99 -0.28 -9.53
C ASP A 60 -6.36 -1.60 -9.05
N TRP A 61 -6.21 -2.62 -9.91
CA TRP A 61 -5.73 -3.97 -9.51
C TRP A 61 -4.44 -3.95 -8.68
N ARG A 62 -3.53 -2.99 -8.92
CA ARG A 62 -2.29 -2.83 -8.15
C ARG A 62 -2.56 -2.43 -6.71
N GLN A 63 -3.47 -1.48 -6.51
CA GLN A 63 -3.89 -1.03 -5.19
C GLN A 63 -4.64 -2.15 -4.47
N ARG A 64 -5.49 -2.90 -5.18
CA ARG A 64 -6.14 -4.10 -4.64
C ARG A 64 -5.13 -5.15 -4.22
N LYS A 65 -4.10 -5.40 -5.02
CA LYS A 65 -2.99 -6.29 -4.65
C LYS A 65 -2.29 -5.81 -3.38
N GLN A 66 -1.92 -4.53 -3.30
CA GLN A 66 -1.25 -3.96 -2.13
C GLN A 66 -2.10 -4.09 -0.86
N LEU A 67 -3.41 -3.83 -0.97
CA LEU A 67 -4.34 -4.03 0.14
C LEU A 67 -4.37 -5.51 0.52
N TYR A 68 -4.55 -6.41 -0.45
CA TYR A 68 -4.56 -7.86 -0.19
C TYR A 68 -3.30 -8.31 0.54
N ASP A 69 -2.12 -7.90 0.06
CA ASP A 69 -0.82 -8.19 0.67
C ASP A 69 -0.79 -7.73 2.14
N TYR A 70 -1.26 -6.51 2.41
CA TYR A 70 -1.37 -5.99 3.76
C TYR A 70 -2.27 -6.85 4.66
N CYS A 71 -3.49 -7.15 4.22
CA CYS A 71 -4.46 -7.91 5.02
C CYS A 71 -3.93 -9.31 5.37
N VAL A 72 -3.34 -10.03 4.40
CA VAL A 72 -2.87 -11.41 4.64
C VAL A 72 -1.57 -11.49 5.43
N ASN A 73 -0.75 -10.44 5.40
CA ASN A 73 0.52 -10.43 6.12
C ASN A 73 0.38 -9.97 7.57
N TYR A 74 -0.66 -9.20 7.91
CA TYR A 74 -0.80 -8.57 9.22
C TYR A 74 -0.60 -9.55 10.38
N GLU A 75 -1.33 -10.68 10.40
CA GLU A 75 -1.25 -11.65 11.51
C GLU A 75 0.16 -12.22 11.72
N SER A 76 0.86 -12.50 10.62
CA SER A 76 2.25 -12.98 10.67
C SER A 76 3.21 -11.91 11.16
N LEU A 77 3.00 -10.66 10.75
CA LEU A 77 3.80 -9.51 11.20
C LEU A 77 3.52 -9.19 12.67
N LYS A 78 2.26 -9.23 13.12
CA LYS A 78 1.88 -9.03 14.52
C LYS A 78 2.63 -10.00 15.43
N LYS A 79 2.57 -11.30 15.13
CA LYS A 79 3.33 -12.34 15.86
C LYS A 79 4.83 -12.04 15.88
N GLN A 80 5.42 -11.70 14.73
CA GLN A 80 6.84 -11.34 14.67
C GLN A 80 7.18 -10.13 15.55
N SER A 81 6.30 -9.13 15.66
CA SER A 81 6.51 -7.97 16.50
C SER A 81 6.57 -8.31 17.99
N GLU A 82 5.86 -9.37 18.40
CA GLU A 82 5.82 -9.88 19.79
C GLU A 82 7.12 -10.61 20.15
N PHE A 83 7.68 -11.39 19.21
CA PHE A 83 8.91 -12.16 19.43
C PHE A 83 10.19 -11.33 19.22
N TYR A 84 10.19 -10.40 18.27
CA TYR A 84 11.38 -9.66 17.86
C TYR A 84 11.18 -8.16 18.05
N LYS A 85 11.52 -7.65 19.25
CA LYS A 85 11.38 -6.23 19.62
C LYS A 85 11.99 -5.26 18.58
N ASN A 86 13.13 -5.62 18.00
CA ASN A 86 13.82 -4.80 17.00
C ASN A 86 13.01 -4.68 15.68
N ASN A 87 12.19 -5.68 15.36
CA ASN A 87 11.38 -5.68 14.14
C ASN A 87 10.06 -4.92 14.33
N CYS A 88 9.64 -4.66 15.59
CA CYS A 88 8.37 -4.00 15.88
C CYS A 88 8.29 -2.60 15.25
N ARG A 89 9.39 -1.82 15.25
CA ARG A 89 9.39 -0.49 14.60
C ARG A 89 9.18 -0.58 13.08
N GLN A 90 9.77 -1.57 12.42
CA GLN A 90 9.58 -1.79 10.98
C GLN A 90 8.13 -2.19 10.67
N ILE A 91 7.56 -3.05 11.51
CA ILE A 91 6.17 -3.50 11.39
C ILE A 91 5.19 -2.35 11.64
N TYR A 92 5.45 -1.51 12.66
CA TYR A 92 4.69 -0.27 12.91
C TYR A 92 4.72 0.63 11.67
N ALA A 93 5.90 0.87 11.09
CA ALA A 93 6.03 1.69 9.89
C ALA A 93 5.27 1.10 8.68
N TYR A 94 5.34 -0.22 8.48
CA TYR A 94 4.60 -0.92 7.43
C TYR A 94 3.09 -0.77 7.59
N ILE A 95 2.54 -0.99 8.79
CA ILE A 95 1.11 -0.84 9.04
C ILE A 95 0.69 0.62 8.87
N LYS A 96 1.44 1.58 9.45
CA LYS A 96 1.15 3.00 9.34
C LYS A 96 1.17 3.51 7.89
N SER A 97 2.14 3.08 7.09
CA SER A 97 2.22 3.41 5.66
C SER A 97 1.09 2.80 4.82
N SER A 98 0.43 1.74 5.30
CA SER A 98 -0.73 1.13 4.64
C SER A 98 -2.04 1.88 4.93
N ALA A 99 -2.08 2.77 5.94
CA ALA A 99 -3.28 3.49 6.36
C ALA A 99 -3.98 4.30 5.25
N PRO A 100 -3.27 5.08 4.41
CA PRO A 100 -3.93 5.83 3.33
C PRO A 100 -4.61 4.91 2.30
N LEU A 101 -3.98 3.80 1.96
CA LEU A 101 -4.53 2.80 1.03
C LEU A 101 -5.76 2.12 1.63
N TYR A 102 -5.68 1.72 2.89
CA TYR A 102 -6.82 1.13 3.59
C TYR A 102 -8.01 2.10 3.64
N LYS A 103 -7.77 3.37 3.99
CA LYS A 103 -8.80 4.41 4.05
C LYS A 103 -9.46 4.66 2.68
N HIS A 104 -8.68 4.60 1.60
CA HIS A 104 -9.21 4.69 0.24
C HIS A 104 -10.25 3.60 -0.02
N PHE A 105 -9.92 2.33 0.25
CA PHE A 105 -10.85 1.22 0.06
C PHE A 105 -12.00 1.21 1.08
N LYS A 106 -11.76 1.59 2.33
CA LYS A 106 -12.82 1.76 3.34
C LYS A 106 -13.90 2.74 2.87
N THR A 107 -13.47 3.84 2.24
CA THR A 107 -14.39 4.83 1.68
C THR A 107 -15.10 4.29 0.44
N SER A 108 -14.35 3.70 -0.51
CA SER A 108 -14.90 3.15 -1.76
C SER A 108 -15.88 1.99 -1.52
N CYS A 109 -15.65 1.19 -0.49
CA CYS A 109 -16.49 0.06 -0.11
C CYS A 109 -17.73 0.46 0.69
N ALA A 110 -17.86 1.71 1.13
CA ALA A 110 -19.03 2.15 1.89
C ALA A 110 -20.34 2.09 1.08
N SER A 111 -20.25 2.21 -0.25
CA SER A 111 -21.41 2.13 -1.15
C SER A 111 -21.80 0.70 -1.55
N ASN A 112 -21.09 -0.33 -1.07
CA ASN A 112 -21.25 -1.74 -1.48
C ASN A 112 -21.21 -1.96 -3.01
N ASP A 113 -20.55 -1.06 -3.75
CA ASP A 113 -20.38 -1.19 -5.20
C ASP A 113 -19.30 -2.23 -5.47
N GLU A 114 -19.69 -3.42 -5.93
CA GLU A 114 -18.78 -4.54 -6.20
C GLU A 114 -17.69 -4.19 -7.23
N LYS A 115 -17.92 -3.20 -8.11
CA LYS A 115 -16.88 -2.74 -9.04
C LYS A 115 -15.79 -1.96 -8.33
N LYS A 116 -16.13 -1.22 -7.27
CA LYS A 116 -15.19 -0.39 -6.50
C LYS A 116 -14.62 -1.10 -5.28
N CYS A 117 -15.37 -2.05 -4.73
CA CYS A 117 -14.97 -2.78 -3.54
C CYS A 117 -14.34 -4.13 -3.90
N PRO A 118 -13.11 -4.43 -3.45
CA PRO A 118 -12.53 -5.73 -3.66
C PRO A 118 -13.33 -6.83 -2.96
N LYS A 119 -13.59 -7.96 -3.66
CA LYS A 119 -14.34 -9.11 -3.10
C LYS A 119 -13.78 -9.65 -1.78
N PHE A 120 -12.50 -9.44 -1.53
CA PHE A 120 -11.83 -9.88 -0.30
C PHE A 120 -11.91 -8.85 0.84
N TYR A 121 -12.44 -7.65 0.61
CA TYR A 121 -12.37 -6.53 1.56
C TYR A 121 -13.02 -6.86 2.90
N ASP A 122 -14.12 -7.62 2.92
CA ASP A 122 -14.77 -8.02 4.16
C ASP A 122 -13.83 -8.80 5.10
N LYS A 123 -12.95 -9.63 4.53
CA LYS A 123 -11.92 -10.35 5.29
C LYS A 123 -10.76 -9.47 5.77
N CYS A 124 -10.73 -8.22 5.32
CA CYS A 124 -9.71 -7.24 5.68
C CYS A 124 -10.19 -6.24 6.73
N LYS A 125 -11.49 -6.19 7.04
CA LYS A 125 -12.08 -5.17 7.92
C LYS A 125 -11.48 -5.15 9.33
N ASP A 126 -11.04 -6.32 9.82
CA ASP A 126 -10.42 -6.48 11.14
C ASP A 126 -9.00 -5.89 11.20
N TYR A 127 -8.40 -5.59 10.04
CA TYR A 127 -7.05 -5.06 9.92
C TYR A 127 -7.03 -3.56 9.64
N ASP A 128 -7.97 -2.78 10.20
CA ASP A 128 -7.90 -1.33 10.08
C ASP A 128 -6.62 -0.79 10.75
N PRO A 129 -5.70 -0.14 10.00
CA PRO A 129 -4.44 0.37 10.54
C PRO A 129 -4.61 1.27 11.78
N ASP A 130 -5.68 2.05 11.87
CA ASP A 130 -5.93 2.95 13.01
C ASP A 130 -6.27 2.17 14.31
N ILE A 131 -6.76 0.95 14.15
CA ILE A 131 -7.07 0.02 15.23
C ILE A 131 -5.84 -0.82 15.54
N VAL A 132 -5.33 -1.54 14.54
CA VAL A 132 -4.33 -2.59 14.76
C VAL A 132 -2.94 -2.08 15.09
N LEU A 133 -2.62 -0.80 14.84
CA LEU A 133 -1.38 -0.19 15.33
C LEU A 133 -1.28 -0.24 16.85
N ARG A 134 -2.41 -0.12 17.55
CA ARG A 134 -2.48 -0.07 19.02
C ARG A 134 -2.18 -1.42 19.67
N ASP A 135 -2.34 -2.50 18.90
CA ASP A 135 -2.08 -3.87 19.33
C ASP A 135 -0.57 -4.21 19.35
N LEU A 136 0.26 -3.41 18.69
CA LEU A 136 1.69 -3.67 18.63
C LEU A 136 2.35 -3.40 19.99
N PRO A 137 3.29 -4.26 20.44
CA PRO A 137 3.96 -4.10 21.73
C PRO A 137 4.78 -2.80 21.83
N CYS A 138 5.26 -2.26 20.70
CA CYS A 138 6.00 -1.01 20.63
C CYS A 138 5.14 0.24 20.38
N TYR A 139 3.81 0.11 20.30
CA TYR A 139 2.92 1.25 19.99
C TYR A 139 3.15 2.43 20.93
N LYS A 140 3.11 2.19 22.25
CA LYS A 140 3.22 3.25 23.25
C LYS A 140 4.55 4.01 23.17
N SER A 141 5.66 3.30 22.96
CA SER A 141 6.99 3.92 22.87
C SER A 141 7.12 4.75 21.60
N ILE A 142 6.73 4.20 20.45
CA ILE A 142 6.85 4.91 19.16
C ILE A 142 5.89 6.10 19.12
N HIS A 143 4.64 5.93 19.56
CA HIS A 143 3.67 7.02 19.60
C HIS A 143 4.16 8.19 20.45
N LYS A 144 4.76 7.93 21.62
CA LYS A 144 5.35 8.97 22.47
C LYS A 144 6.51 9.70 21.80
N GLU A 145 7.37 8.99 21.08
CA GLU A 145 8.46 9.59 20.31
C GLU A 145 7.91 10.50 19.20
N GLU A 146 6.90 10.04 18.46
CA GLU A 146 6.26 10.80 17.38
C GLU A 146 5.57 12.07 17.89
N THR A 147 4.83 12.01 19.01
CA THR A 147 4.20 13.20 19.61
C THR A 147 5.23 14.21 20.09
N THR A 148 6.30 13.74 20.76
CA THR A 148 7.37 14.61 21.26
C THR A 148 8.10 15.30 20.10
N ALA A 149 8.33 14.58 18.99
CA ALA A 149 8.94 15.14 17.79
C ALA A 149 8.03 16.19 17.14
N ALA A 150 6.73 15.93 17.05
CA ALA A 150 5.75 16.87 16.50
C ALA A 150 5.67 18.17 17.32
N GLU A 151 5.67 18.07 18.66
CA GLU A 151 5.69 19.22 19.57
C GLU A 151 6.94 20.09 19.39
N LYS A 152 8.11 19.46 19.24
CA LYS A 152 9.37 20.18 18.98
C LYS A 152 9.33 20.95 17.66
N VAL A 153 8.82 20.34 16.60
CA VAL A 153 8.68 21.00 15.29
C VAL A 153 7.74 22.21 15.38
N LEU A 154 6.59 22.05 16.04
CA LEU A 154 5.63 23.15 16.24
C LEU A 154 6.23 24.31 17.04
N SER A 155 7.06 24.03 18.05
CA SER A 155 7.74 25.07 18.84
C SER A 155 8.83 25.84 18.08
N VAL A 156 9.48 25.19 17.11
CA VAL A 156 10.49 25.84 16.25
C VAL A 156 9.82 26.74 15.21
N GLU A 157 8.69 26.33 14.65
CA GLU A 157 7.96 27.11 13.64
C GLU A 157 7.26 28.35 14.23
N SER A 158 7.00 28.37 15.55
CA SER A 158 6.52 29.56 16.27
C SER A 158 7.57 30.66 16.51
N HIS A 159 8.84 30.46 16.11
CA HIS A 159 9.88 31.51 16.15
C HIS A 159 10.44 31.82 14.75
N PRO A 160 9.79 32.70 13.97
CA PRO A 160 10.49 33.51 12.99
C PRO A 160 10.76 34.89 13.60
N GLU A 161 11.86 35.02 14.35
CA GLU A 161 12.49 36.33 14.50
C GLU A 161 13.14 36.68 13.15
N LEU A 162 12.50 37.56 12.40
CA LEU A 162 13.11 38.27 11.28
C LEU A 162 14.19 39.21 11.83
N PRO A 163 15.47 39.08 11.45
CA PRO A 163 16.36 40.22 11.52
C PRO A 163 15.97 41.17 10.39
N ALA A 164 15.62 42.39 10.78
CA ALA A 164 15.61 43.51 9.87
C ALA A 164 17.03 43.76 9.33
N ASP A 165 17.07 44.19 8.09
CA ASP A 165 18.20 44.81 7.38
C ASP A 165 19.17 43.87 6.65
N GLY A 166 19.38 44.18 5.37
CA GLY A 166 20.19 43.37 4.46
C GLY A 166 19.76 43.48 2.99
N THR A 167 19.93 44.68 2.42
CA THR A 167 19.89 44.99 0.99
C THR A 167 20.58 43.91 0.14
N PHE A 168 19.86 43.29 -0.81
CA PHE A 168 20.49 42.65 -1.97
C PHE A 168 19.70 42.85 -3.26
N SER A 169 20.41 43.51 -4.17
CA SER A 169 20.28 43.71 -5.61
C SER A 169 19.17 42.95 -6.36
N SER A 170 18.42 43.73 -7.14
CA SER A 170 17.60 43.34 -8.27
C SER A 170 18.44 42.87 -9.45
N ASP A 171 18.20 41.63 -9.90
CA ASP A 171 18.10 41.24 -11.31
C ASP A 171 17.71 39.75 -11.35
N ASP A 172 16.51 39.41 -11.81
CA ASP A 172 16.34 38.97 -13.19
C ASP A 172 14.87 38.71 -13.55
N SER A 173 14.66 38.72 -14.86
CA SER A 173 13.45 38.91 -15.65
C SER A 173 12.40 37.77 -15.67
N TYR A 174 11.14 38.23 -15.74
CA TYR A 174 9.88 37.60 -16.18
C TYR A 174 9.93 36.29 -16.98
N LEU A 175 9.19 35.27 -16.53
CA LEU A 175 8.32 34.44 -17.38
C LEU A 175 7.08 33.92 -16.60
N GLN A 176 6.02 33.66 -17.36
CA GLN A 176 4.61 33.69 -17.01
C GLN A 176 4.11 32.74 -15.91
N ARG A 177 3.17 33.31 -15.16
CA ARG A 177 2.16 32.76 -14.26
C ARG A 177 1.25 31.74 -14.96
N GLU A 178 1.29 30.48 -14.52
CA GLU A 178 0.14 29.57 -14.56
C GLU A 178 -0.32 29.29 -13.12
N ASN A 179 -1.58 29.66 -12.85
CA ASN A 179 -2.21 29.58 -11.54
C ASN A 179 -2.65 28.13 -11.26
N THR A 180 -2.05 27.48 -10.26
CA THR A 180 -2.65 26.32 -9.59
C THR A 180 -2.60 26.58 -8.08
N PRO A 181 -3.71 26.46 -7.33
CA PRO A 181 -3.71 26.77 -5.89
C PRO A 181 -2.78 25.82 -5.13
N PRO A 182 -2.02 26.30 -4.14
CA PRO A 182 -1.01 25.50 -3.47
C PRO A 182 -1.68 24.44 -2.59
N VAL A 183 -1.58 23.19 -3.02
CA VAL A 183 -1.78 22.02 -2.17
C VAL A 183 -0.87 22.19 -0.94
N THR A 184 -1.50 22.18 0.23
CA THR A 184 -0.92 22.44 1.54
C THR A 184 0.41 21.71 1.75
N LYS A 185 1.46 22.48 2.05
CA LYS A 185 2.84 22.03 2.25
C LYS A 185 3.05 21.03 3.41
N ALA A 186 2.01 20.72 4.20
CA ALA A 186 2.07 19.71 5.26
C ALA A 186 2.22 18.27 4.74
N GLY A 187 1.84 17.99 3.48
CA GLY A 187 1.90 16.63 2.91
C GLY A 187 3.30 16.15 2.50
N LYS A 188 4.29 17.05 2.37
CA LYS A 188 5.63 16.70 1.83
C LYS A 188 6.66 16.29 2.89
N VAL A 189 6.43 16.55 4.18
CA VAL A 189 7.45 16.33 5.22
C VAL A 189 7.43 14.91 5.80
N LEU A 190 6.30 14.18 5.71
CA LEU A 190 6.22 12.78 6.14
C LEU A 190 6.79 11.77 5.12
N LEU A 191 7.16 12.21 3.92
CA LEU A 191 7.75 11.36 2.88
C LEU A 191 9.28 11.18 3.04
N GLY A 192 9.89 11.80 4.06
CA GLY A 192 11.34 11.83 4.24
C GLY A 192 11.99 10.59 4.85
N VAL A 193 11.24 9.56 5.29
CA VAL A 193 11.83 8.38 5.91
C VAL A 193 11.17 7.10 5.37
N VAL A 194 12.00 6.30 4.69
CA VAL A 194 11.76 4.95 4.14
C VAL A 194 11.12 4.87 2.74
N ALA A 195 11.87 5.31 1.73
CA ALA A 195 11.82 4.66 0.42
C ALA A 195 12.68 3.37 0.47
N THR A 196 12.27 2.35 1.23
CA THR A 196 12.76 0.99 0.97
C THR A 196 11.76 0.30 0.08
N THR A 197 12.14 0.10 -1.18
CA THR A 197 11.52 -0.90 -2.05
C THR A 197 11.55 -2.25 -1.35
N MET A 198 10.44 -2.61 -0.70
CA MET A 198 10.23 -3.98 -0.23
C MET A 198 10.00 -4.85 -1.45
N THR A 199 11.07 -5.47 -1.94
CA THR A 199 11.00 -6.62 -2.85
C THR A 199 10.30 -7.75 -2.10
N SER A 200 8.97 -7.75 -2.13
CA SER A 200 8.15 -8.78 -1.51
C SER A 200 8.18 -10.00 -2.42
N GLY A 201 9.23 -10.82 -2.27
CA GLY A 201 9.42 -12.07 -2.98
C GLY A 201 10.28 -13.02 -2.14
N ALA A 202 9.70 -14.18 -1.83
CA ALA A 202 10.32 -15.35 -1.21
C ALA A 202 10.64 -15.28 0.30
N LEU A 203 9.63 -15.58 1.13
CA LEU A 203 9.83 -16.39 2.33
C LEU A 203 8.77 -17.50 2.35
N TYR A 204 8.99 -18.51 1.52
CA TYR A 204 8.42 -19.85 1.71
C TYR A 204 9.58 -20.82 1.62
N LYS A 205 9.99 -21.40 2.75
CA LYS A 205 10.90 -22.53 2.80
C LYS A 205 10.22 -23.59 3.65
N VAL A 206 9.92 -24.72 2.99
CA VAL A 206 9.45 -25.98 3.58
C VAL A 206 10.61 -26.62 4.33
#